data_AF-A0A382UGP9-F1
#
_entry.id   AF-A0A382UGP9-F1
#
_cell.length_a   1.000
_cell.length_b   1.000
_cell.length_c   1.000
_cell.angle_alpha   90.00
_cell.angle_beta   90.00
_cell.angle_gamma   90.00
#
_symmetry.space_group_name_H-M   'P 1'
#
loop_
_entity.id
_entity.type
_entity.pdbx_description
1 polymer ?
#
loop_
_entity_poly.entity_id
_entity_poly.type
_entity_poly.pdbx_seq_one_letter_code
_entity_poly.pdbx_strand_id
1 'polypeptide(L)'
;MFKFLKKEESIEEPVINHSEDWTKEIKRSQKIGQEVEQLSFIYDNNKDILILGTKKGLSQDHLRILRNCKNESSAIELMEILNRTNKSKFKNIIINPLVENGFFELTNPDKPKSPTQKYRLTSKFVRRRKKS
;
A
#
# COMPACT_ATOMS: atom_id res chain seq x y z
N MET A 1 -15.70 61.42 -26.38
CA MET A 1 -14.28 61.76 -26.15
C MET A 1 -14.03 61.62 -24.65
N PHE A 2 -13.55 60.45 -24.19
CA PHE A 2 -13.33 60.17 -22.76
C PHE A 2 -11.82 59.99 -22.52
N LYS A 3 -11.27 60.84 -21.65
CA LYS A 3 -9.88 60.78 -21.17
C LYS A 3 -9.78 59.70 -20.09
N PHE A 4 -9.02 58.65 -20.37
CA PHE A 4 -8.67 57.65 -19.36
C PHE A 4 -7.64 58.25 -18.39
N LEU A 5 -8.02 58.36 -17.12
CA LEU A 5 -7.10 58.67 -16.02
C LEU A 5 -6.23 57.42 -15.77
N LYS A 6 -4.92 57.54 -16.01
CA LYS A 6 -3.94 56.49 -15.77
C LYS A 6 -3.75 56.36 -14.25
N LYS A 7 -4.24 55.26 -13.67
CA LYS A 7 -3.92 54.84 -12.30
C LYS A 7 -2.53 54.22 -12.36
N GLU A 8 -1.55 54.89 -11.74
CA GLU A 8 -0.25 54.30 -11.45
C GLU A 8 -0.40 53.44 -10.20
N GLU A 9 -0.27 52.13 -10.37
CA GLU A 9 -0.02 51.19 -9.28
C GLU A 9 1.36 50.57 -9.54
N SER A 10 2.28 50.87 -8.63
CA SER A 10 3.65 50.34 -8.60
C SER A 10 3.60 48.84 -8.31
N ILE A 11 3.94 48.04 -9.31
CA ILE A 11 4.26 46.62 -9.13
C ILE A 11 5.75 46.55 -8.80
N GLU A 12 6.09 46.34 -7.54
CA GLU A 12 7.44 45.94 -7.16
C GLU A 12 7.59 44.44 -7.47
N GLU A 13 8.25 44.13 -8.59
CA GLU A 13 8.72 42.78 -8.86
C GLU A 13 9.79 42.41 -7.82
N PRO A 14 9.74 41.21 -7.20
CA PRO A 14 10.81 40.79 -6.31
C PRO A 14 12.08 40.58 -7.15
N VAL A 15 13.02 41.51 -7.03
CA VAL A 15 14.35 41.42 -7.62
C VAL A 15 15.08 40.24 -6.99
N ILE A 16 15.13 39.12 -7.70
CA ILE A 16 16.00 38.01 -7.37
C ILE A 16 17.42 38.46 -7.71
N ASN A 17 18.11 39.04 -6.73
CA ASN A 17 19.55 39.25 -6.80
C ASN A 17 20.21 37.87 -6.90
N HIS A 18 20.71 37.54 -8.09
CA HIS A 18 21.63 36.43 -8.32
C HIS A 18 22.96 36.75 -7.61
N SER A 19 22.97 36.58 -6.29
CA SER A 19 24.16 36.72 -5.45
C SER A 19 24.77 35.35 -5.22
N GLU A 20 25.97 35.18 -5.78
CA GLU A 20 26.96 34.12 -5.55
C GLU A 20 26.49 32.65 -5.56
N ASP A 21 27.02 31.90 -6.53
CA ASP A 21 27.33 30.46 -6.50
C ASP A 21 27.00 29.76 -5.16
N TRP A 22 25.72 29.40 -4.99
CA TRP A 22 25.21 28.64 -3.84
C TRP A 22 25.94 27.29 -3.62
N THR A 23 26.63 26.81 -4.67
CA THR A 23 27.48 25.61 -4.62
C THR A 23 28.71 25.78 -3.73
N LYS A 24 29.18 27.02 -3.50
CA LYS A 24 30.25 27.32 -2.53
C LYS A 24 29.74 27.30 -1.09
N GLU A 25 28.48 27.69 -0.85
CA GLU A 25 27.80 27.59 0.45
C GLU A 25 27.78 26.13 0.96
N ILE A 26 27.46 25.19 0.06
CA ILE A 26 27.40 23.74 0.36
C ILE A 26 28.76 23.19 0.81
N LYS A 27 29.87 23.69 0.24
CA LYS A 27 31.21 23.23 0.63
C LYS A 27 31.70 23.86 1.94
N ARG A 28 31.20 25.05 2.28
CA ARG A 28 31.54 25.73 3.55
C ARG A 28 30.86 25.05 4.75
N SER A 29 29.68 24.45 4.56
CA SER A 29 28.94 23.75 5.63
C SER A 29 29.45 22.33 5.94
N GLN A 30 30.26 21.71 5.06
CA GLN A 30 30.91 20.41 5.35
C GLN A 30 32.07 20.51 6.35
N LYS A 31 32.49 21.73 6.72
CA LYS A 31 33.51 21.99 7.74
C LYS A 31 32.89 22.36 9.10
N ILE A 32 31.72 21.80 9.40
CA ILE A 32 31.18 21.69 10.75
C ILE A 32 31.52 20.28 11.21
N GLY A 33 32.52 20.20 12.07
CA GLY A 33 33.21 18.96 12.43
C GLY A 33 32.30 17.97 13.15
N GLN A 34 32.50 16.69 12.83
CA GLN A 34 32.33 15.51 13.69
C GLN A 34 30.99 15.27 14.42
N GLU A 35 29.95 16.09 14.22
CA GLU A 35 28.67 15.93 14.91
C GLU A 35 27.49 16.30 14.00
N VAL A 36 27.51 15.76 12.78
CA VAL A 36 26.27 15.59 12.02
C VAL A 36 26.28 14.12 11.64
N GLU A 37 25.67 13.30 12.49
CA GLU A 37 25.10 12.03 12.04
C GLU A 37 24.26 12.38 10.82
N GLN A 38 24.82 12.17 9.64
CA GLN A 38 24.02 12.15 8.43
C GLN A 38 22.92 11.16 8.76
N LEU A 39 21.70 11.67 8.94
CA LEU A 39 20.49 10.87 8.91
C LEU A 39 20.52 10.20 7.55
N SER A 40 21.17 9.06 7.55
CA SER A 40 21.34 8.19 6.43
C SER A 40 19.92 7.94 5.97
N PHE A 41 19.64 8.28 4.71
CA PHE A 41 18.48 7.82 3.97
C PHE A 41 18.56 6.30 3.80
N ILE A 42 18.64 5.58 4.92
CA ILE A 42 18.35 4.16 5.00
C ILE A 42 16.86 4.15 4.76
N TYR A 43 16.48 3.79 3.54
CA TYR A 43 15.17 3.23 3.30
C TYR A 43 15.00 2.14 4.34
N ASP A 44 14.20 2.46 5.35
CA ASP A 44 13.76 1.53 6.37
C ASP A 44 13.07 0.42 5.61
N ASN A 45 13.86 -0.61 5.32
CA ASN A 45 13.44 -1.85 4.78
C ASN A 45 12.73 -2.51 5.95
N ASN A 46 11.48 -2.06 6.18
CA ASN A 46 10.56 -2.56 7.20
C ASN A 46 10.20 -4.00 6.83
N LYS A 47 11.18 -4.88 6.89
CA LYS A 47 11.08 -6.31 6.65
C LYS A 47 10.98 -7.09 7.96
N ASP A 48 11.16 -6.43 9.11
CA ASP A 48 11.16 -7.09 10.41
C ASP A 48 10.13 -6.49 11.38
N ILE A 49 8.86 -6.39 10.96
CA ILE A 49 7.78 -6.42 11.96
C ILE A 49 7.56 -7.90 12.33
N LEU A 50 8.36 -8.40 13.27
CA LEU A 50 8.04 -9.62 13.99
C LEU A 50 6.82 -9.34 14.89
N ILE A 51 5.61 -9.48 14.33
CA ILE A 51 4.35 -9.28 15.04
C ILE A 51 4.17 -10.38 16.11
N LEU A 52 4.66 -10.15 17.32
CA LEU A 52 4.35 -10.94 18.53
C LEU A 52 3.22 -10.24 19.30
N GLY A 53 1.99 -10.33 18.77
CA GLY A 53 0.78 -9.84 19.44
C GLY A 53 -0.50 -10.38 18.81
N THR A 54 -1.67 -10.06 19.40
CA THR A 54 -3.03 -10.40 18.91
C THR A 54 -3.34 -9.94 17.48
N LYS A 55 -2.43 -9.15 16.89
CA LYS A 55 -2.41 -8.71 15.50
C LYS A 55 -2.09 -9.79 14.45
N LYS A 56 -1.78 -11.03 14.86
CA LYS A 56 -1.68 -12.19 13.95
C LYS A 56 -3.04 -12.78 13.53
N GLY A 57 -4.15 -12.17 13.97
CA GLY A 57 -5.49 -12.60 13.60
C GLY A 57 -5.84 -12.33 12.12
N LEU A 58 -6.79 -13.10 11.61
CA LEU A 58 -7.42 -12.85 10.31
C LEU A 58 -8.06 -11.46 10.30
N SER A 59 -7.79 -10.67 9.25
CA SER A 59 -8.47 -9.40 8.99
C SER A 59 -9.99 -9.60 8.82
N GLN A 60 -10.77 -8.54 9.05
CA GLN A 60 -12.21 -8.54 8.81
C GLN A 60 -12.56 -8.91 7.35
N ASP A 61 -11.76 -8.44 6.39
CA ASP A 61 -11.92 -8.79 4.96
C ASP A 61 -11.71 -10.29 4.73
N HIS A 62 -10.72 -10.89 5.42
CA HIS A 62 -10.50 -12.34 5.38
C HIS A 62 -11.71 -13.11 5.91
N LEU A 63 -12.23 -12.72 7.08
CA LEU A 63 -13.39 -13.37 7.69
C LEU A 63 -14.65 -13.26 6.82
N ARG A 64 -14.87 -12.09 6.20
CA ARG A 64 -15.99 -11.86 5.30
C ARG A 64 -15.93 -12.78 4.08
N ILE A 65 -14.74 -12.97 3.50
CA ILE A 65 -14.56 -13.94 2.41
C ILE A 65 -14.83 -15.36 2.87
N LEU A 66 -14.21 -15.82 3.95
CA LEU A 66 -14.35 -17.22 4.42
C LEU A 66 -15.81 -17.57 4.76
N ARG A 67 -16.58 -16.59 5.22
CA ARG A 67 -18.00 -16.75 5.53
C ARG A 67 -18.88 -16.85 4.28
N ASN A 68 -18.55 -16.11 3.23
CA ASN A 68 -19.42 -15.90 2.06
C ASN A 68 -18.98 -16.64 0.79
N CYS A 69 -17.77 -17.19 0.75
CA CYS A 69 -17.27 -17.91 -0.43
C CYS A 69 -18.04 -19.22 -0.69
N LYS A 70 -17.98 -19.70 -1.94
CA LYS A 70 -18.50 -21.01 -2.32
C LYS A 70 -17.46 -22.10 -1.99
N ASN A 71 -17.77 -23.37 -2.29
CA ASN A 71 -16.81 -24.46 -2.11
C ASN A 71 -15.54 -24.22 -2.95
N GLU A 72 -15.73 -23.82 -4.20
CA GLU A 72 -14.67 -23.37 -5.10
C GLU A 72 -15.04 -21.99 -5.63
N SER A 73 -14.10 -21.06 -5.63
CA SER A 73 -14.35 -19.71 -6.14
C SER A 73 -13.15 -19.18 -6.92
N SER A 74 -13.44 -18.47 -8.01
CA SER A 74 -12.45 -17.70 -8.74
C SER A 74 -12.03 -16.46 -7.95
N ALA A 75 -10.84 -15.92 -8.25
CA ALA A 75 -10.40 -14.65 -7.70
C ALA A 75 -11.42 -13.52 -7.96
N ILE A 76 -12.11 -13.55 -9.11
CA ILE A 76 -13.07 -12.51 -9.49
C ILE A 76 -14.32 -12.58 -8.59
N GLU A 77 -14.89 -13.77 -8.40
CA GLU A 77 -16.04 -13.97 -7.51
C GLU A 77 -15.71 -13.55 -6.07
N LEU A 78 -14.50 -13.85 -5.59
CA LEU A 78 -14.07 -13.45 -4.24
C LEU A 78 -13.86 -11.93 -4.13
N MET A 79 -13.46 -11.27 -5.21
CA MET A 79 -13.33 -9.81 -5.26
C MET A 79 -14.69 -9.12 -5.23
N GLU A 80 -15.69 -9.68 -5.90
CA GLU A 80 -17.07 -9.18 -5.89
C GLU A 80 -17.66 -9.17 -4.47
N ILE A 81 -17.37 -10.18 -3.64
CA ILE A 81 -17.82 -10.23 -2.24
C ILE A 81 -17.33 -9.02 -1.42
N LEU A 82 -16.12 -8.53 -1.70
CA LEU A 82 -15.51 -7.39 -1.02
C LEU A 82 -15.64 -6.07 -1.80
N ASN A 83 -16.29 -6.07 -2.97
CA ASN A 83 -16.35 -4.92 -3.88
C ASN A 83 -14.97 -4.32 -4.20
N ARG A 84 -13.97 -5.16 -4.46
CA ARG A 84 -12.60 -4.72 -4.83
C ARG A 84 -12.37 -4.83 -6.33
N THR A 85 -11.61 -3.90 -6.89
CA THR A 85 -11.31 -3.85 -8.34
C THR A 85 -9.89 -4.30 -8.69
N ASN A 86 -8.92 -4.09 -7.78
CA ASN A 86 -7.51 -4.42 -8.06
C ASN A 86 -7.16 -5.87 -7.72
N LYS A 87 -7.03 -6.72 -8.76
CA LYS A 87 -6.76 -8.16 -8.63
C LYS A 87 -5.40 -8.48 -8.00
N SER A 88 -4.34 -7.75 -8.33
CA SER A 88 -2.99 -8.04 -7.80
C SER A 88 -2.88 -7.74 -6.32
N LYS A 89 -3.38 -6.57 -5.88
CA LYS A 89 -3.42 -6.23 -4.45
C LYS A 89 -4.32 -7.19 -3.68
N PHE A 90 -5.47 -7.56 -4.25
CA PHE A 90 -6.36 -8.53 -3.66
C PHE A 90 -5.68 -9.88 -3.42
N LYS A 91 -4.97 -10.42 -4.42
CA LYS A 91 -4.25 -11.68 -4.25
C LYS A 91 -3.21 -11.60 -3.14
N ASN A 92 -2.39 -10.56 -3.15
CA ASN A 92 -1.28 -10.42 -2.19
C ASN A 92 -1.75 -10.21 -0.75
N ILE A 93 -2.79 -9.39 -0.56
CA ILE A 93 -3.24 -9.00 0.78
C ILE A 93 -4.24 -10.00 1.36
N ILE A 94 -5.08 -10.62 0.50
CA ILE A 94 -6.21 -11.44 0.96
C ILE A 94 -5.97 -12.92 0.69
N ILE A 95 -5.68 -13.29 -0.56
CA ILE A 95 -5.65 -14.70 -0.95
C ILE A 95 -4.37 -15.39 -0.45
N ASN A 96 -3.20 -14.80 -0.67
CA ASN A 96 -1.93 -15.41 -0.29
C ASN A 96 -1.88 -15.71 1.22
N PRO A 97 -2.25 -14.77 2.13
CA PRO A 97 -2.28 -15.10 3.56
C PRO A 97 -3.27 -16.20 3.91
N LEU A 98 -4.42 -16.29 3.22
CA LEU A 98 -5.38 -17.35 3.47
C LEU A 98 -4.90 -18.73 2.98
N VAL A 99 -4.14 -18.77 1.89
CA VAL A 99 -3.51 -20.00 1.38
C VAL A 99 -2.35 -20.42 2.26
N GLU A 100 -1.50 -19.49 2.70
CA GLU A 100 -0.37 -19.76 3.62
C GLU A 100 -0.84 -20.31 4.96
N ASN A 101 -1.94 -19.77 5.51
CA ASN A 101 -2.57 -20.31 6.72
C ASN A 101 -3.37 -21.61 6.45
N GLY A 102 -3.55 -21.97 5.17
CA GLY A 102 -4.22 -23.19 4.71
C GLY A 102 -5.74 -23.18 4.88
N PHE A 103 -6.38 -22.01 4.94
CA PHE A 103 -7.84 -21.87 4.86
C PHE A 103 -8.35 -22.03 3.42
N PHE A 104 -7.52 -21.64 2.46
CA PHE A 104 -7.73 -21.92 1.05
C PHE A 104 -6.62 -22.84 0.52
N GLU A 105 -6.97 -23.64 -0.47
CA GLU A 105 -6.04 -24.42 -1.27
C GLU A 105 -6.24 -24.15 -2.76
N LEU A 106 -5.18 -24.34 -3.53
CA LEU A 106 -5.18 -24.19 -4.97
C LEU A 106 -5.79 -25.44 -5.62
N THR A 107 -6.76 -25.28 -6.53
CA THR A 107 -7.32 -26.41 -7.29
C THR A 107 -6.27 -27.04 -8.21
N ASN A 108 -5.43 -26.23 -8.85
CA ASN A 108 -4.37 -26.69 -9.74
C ASN A 108 -2.99 -26.29 -9.17
N PRO A 109 -2.34 -27.15 -8.37
CA PRO A 109 -1.04 -26.82 -7.76
C PRO A 109 0.10 -26.72 -8.78
N ASP A 110 0.07 -27.51 -9.87
CA ASP A 110 1.14 -27.52 -10.88
C ASP A 110 1.28 -26.19 -11.62
N LYS A 111 0.17 -25.45 -11.75
CA LYS A 111 0.09 -24.19 -12.51
C LYS A 111 -0.59 -23.10 -11.69
N PRO A 112 0.07 -22.58 -10.64
CA PRO A 112 -0.54 -21.62 -9.69
C PRO A 112 -0.92 -20.28 -10.35
N LYS A 113 -0.27 -19.94 -11.47
CA LYS A 113 -0.53 -18.72 -12.25
C LYS A 113 -1.56 -18.93 -13.37
N SER A 114 -2.23 -20.09 -13.43
CA SER A 114 -3.23 -20.37 -14.46
C SER A 114 -4.37 -19.33 -14.43
N PRO A 115 -4.87 -18.88 -15.59
CA PRO A 115 -6.03 -17.97 -15.63
C PRO A 115 -7.31 -18.63 -15.09
N THR A 116 -7.41 -19.96 -15.19
CA THR A 116 -8.53 -20.76 -14.70
C THR A 116 -8.37 -21.20 -13.24
N GLN A 117 -7.35 -20.69 -12.54
CA GLN A 117 -7.09 -21.03 -11.15
C GLN A 117 -8.25 -20.64 -10.24
N LYS A 118 -8.71 -21.62 -9.46
CA LYS A 118 -9.69 -21.43 -8.38
C LYS A 118 -9.06 -21.73 -7.02
N TYR A 119 -9.77 -21.28 -5.99
CA TYR A 119 -9.43 -21.51 -4.59
C TYR A 119 -10.55 -22.31 -3.95
N ARG A 120 -10.18 -23.39 -3.26
CA ARG A 120 -11.10 -24.28 -2.56
C ARG A 120 -10.97 -24.06 -1.06
N LEU A 121 -12.10 -23.96 -0.37
CA LEU A 121 -12.10 -23.88 1.09
C LEU A 121 -11.65 -25.22 1.70
N THR A 122 -10.79 -25.15 2.71
CA THR A 122 -10.40 -26.32 3.49
C THR A 122 -11.28 -26.49 4.73
N SER A 123 -11.19 -27.65 5.37
CA SER A 123 -11.87 -27.96 6.63
C SER A 123 -11.35 -27.18 7.85
N LYS A 124 -10.27 -26.40 7.70
CA LYS A 124 -9.71 -25.59 8.79
C LYS A 124 -10.64 -24.47 9.26
N PHE A 125 -11.50 -23.96 8.37
CA PHE A 125 -12.45 -22.92 8.71
C PHE A 125 -13.84 -23.49 9.01
N VAL A 126 -14.29 -23.35 10.27
CA VAL A 126 -15.62 -23.77 10.69
C VAL A 126 -16.59 -22.59 10.63
N ARG A 127 -17.62 -22.70 9.79
CA ARG A 127 -18.73 -21.73 9.78
C ARG A 127 -19.59 -21.91 11.01
N ARG A 128 -19.89 -20.81 11.72
CA ARG A 128 -20.88 -20.82 12.80
C ARG A 128 -22.22 -21.35 12.26
N ARG A 129 -22.71 -22.46 12.82
CA ARG A 129 -24.08 -22.93 12.57
C ARG A 129 -25.04 -21.89 13.16
N LYS A 130 -25.95 -21.35 12.35
CA LYS A 130 -27.09 -20.62 12.92
C LYS A 130 -27.96 -21.67 13.60
N LYS A 131 -28.12 -21.56 14.92
CA LYS A 131 -29.12 -22.34 15.66
C LYS A 131 -30.48 -21.83 15.19
N SER A 132 -31.30 -22.74 14.65
CA SER A 132 -32.70 -22.46 14.33
C SER A 132 -33.53 -22.39 15.60
#